data_AF-A0A847E7B9-F1
#
_entry.id   AF-A0A847E7B9-F1
#
_cell.length_a   1.000
_cell.length_b   1.000
_cell.length_c   1.000
_cell.angle_alpha   90.00
_cell.angle_beta   90.00
_cell.angle_gamma   90.00
#
_symmetry.space_group_name_H-M   'P 1'
#
loop_
_entity.id
_entity.type
_entity.pdbx_description
1 polymer ?
#
loop_
_entity_poly.entity_id
_entity_poly.type
_entity_poly.pdbx_seq_one_letter_code
_entity_poly.pdbx_strand_id
1 'polypeptide(L)'
;MKVSYYPGCSLHAMGKEYDQSMKAVSRALNIELKEVDDWSCCGASAAHNTNFDLSIALPARNLIAAEKDAMDVMVPCAACFNRFKMAEHHLKADKDLKARIEGVLGAKYQGGIAIRNPIDVIYNEIGIDALAAKVVKPMAGLKPVSYSGCLLL
;
A
#
# COMPACT_ATOMS: atom_id res chain seq x y z
N MET A 1 14.21 -8.72 -3.23
CA MET A 1 13.84 -7.33 -3.62
C MET A 1 13.62 -6.50 -2.38
N LYS A 2 13.64 -5.16 -2.46
CA LYS A 2 13.35 -4.26 -1.34
C LYS A 2 12.22 -3.29 -1.71
N VAL A 3 11.29 -3.06 -0.79
CA VAL A 3 10.15 -2.17 -0.98
C VAL A 3 9.90 -1.34 0.28
N SER A 4 9.36 -0.14 0.11
CA SER A 4 8.75 0.59 1.22
C SER A 4 7.45 -0.10 1.61
N TYR A 5 7.15 -0.15 2.89
CA TYR A 5 6.02 -0.88 3.47
C TYR A 5 5.12 0.07 4.23
N TYR A 6 3.88 0.22 3.79
CA TYR A 6 2.88 1.01 4.49
C TYR A 6 1.89 0.06 5.19
N PRO A 7 2.02 -0.15 6.51
CA PRO A 7 1.07 -0.99 7.26
C PRO A 7 -0.29 -0.29 7.40
N GLY A 8 -0.28 1.03 7.55
CA GLY A 8 -1.48 1.80 7.86
C GLY A 8 -2.06 1.47 9.25
N CYS A 9 -3.13 2.18 9.61
CA CYS A 9 -3.68 2.10 10.97
C CYS A 9 -4.26 0.72 11.31
N SER A 10 -4.88 0.03 10.35
CA SER A 10 -5.52 -1.27 10.60
C SER A 10 -4.51 -2.35 10.98
N LEU A 11 -3.44 -2.50 10.21
CA LEU A 11 -2.44 -3.55 10.44
C LEU A 11 -1.59 -3.26 11.68
N HIS A 12 -1.38 -1.98 12.02
CA HIS A 12 -0.68 -1.61 13.25
C HIS A 12 -1.53 -1.82 14.52
N ALA A 13 -2.86 -1.88 14.39
CA ALA A 13 -3.79 -2.03 15.51
C ALA A 13 -4.57 -3.35 15.45
N MET A 14 -5.80 -3.32 14.92
CA MET A 14 -6.74 -4.46 15.00
C MET A 14 -6.40 -5.64 14.09
N GLY A 15 -5.57 -5.43 13.06
CA GLY A 15 -5.14 -6.45 12.10
C GLY A 15 -3.67 -6.84 12.27
N LYS A 16 -3.17 -6.87 13.51
CA LYS A 16 -1.76 -7.13 13.83
C LYS A 16 -1.26 -8.48 13.30
N GLU A 17 -2.13 -9.48 13.28
CA GLU A 17 -1.86 -10.81 12.76
C GLU A 17 -1.60 -10.77 11.25
N TYR A 18 -2.25 -9.84 10.55
CA TYR A 18 -2.02 -9.63 9.13
C TYR A 18 -0.66 -8.97 8.88
N ASP A 19 -0.27 -7.96 9.67
CA ASP A 19 1.08 -7.38 9.63
C ASP A 19 2.18 -8.44 9.89
N GLN A 20 2.01 -9.22 10.96
CA GLN A 20 2.94 -10.29 11.32
C GLN A 20 3.07 -11.34 10.22
N SER A 21 1.94 -11.78 9.66
CA SER A 21 1.91 -12.73 8.55
C SER A 21 2.58 -12.17 7.31
N MET A 22 2.32 -10.89 6.98
CA MET A 22 2.94 -10.23 5.84
C MET A 22 4.46 -10.15 6.01
N LYS A 23 4.94 -9.69 7.18
CA LYS A 23 6.37 -9.65 7.49
C LYS A 23 7.03 -11.02 7.45
N ALA A 24 6.35 -12.06 7.93
CA ALA A 24 6.86 -13.44 7.88
C ALA A 24 6.95 -13.99 6.45
N VAL A 25 5.89 -13.83 5.65
CA VAL A 25 5.86 -14.25 4.25
C VAL A 25 6.89 -13.48 3.43
N SER A 26 6.98 -12.17 3.59
CA SER A 26 8.00 -11.35 2.91
C SER A 26 9.41 -11.84 3.20
N ARG A 27 9.75 -12.14 4.46
CA ARG A 27 11.07 -12.74 4.79
C ARG A 27 11.30 -14.08 4.10
N ALA A 28 10.30 -14.97 4.08
CA ALA A 28 10.41 -16.27 3.43
C ALA A 28 10.59 -16.18 1.90
N LEU A 29 10.07 -15.10 1.30
CA LEU A 29 10.17 -14.80 -0.13
C LEU A 29 11.33 -13.86 -0.47
N ASN A 30 12.21 -13.53 0.49
CA ASN A 30 13.33 -12.60 0.30
C ASN A 30 12.90 -11.20 -0.18
N ILE A 31 11.76 -10.72 0.33
CA ILE A 31 11.28 -9.35 0.19
C ILE A 31 11.66 -8.60 1.47
N GLU A 32 12.57 -7.65 1.35
CA GLU A 32 12.94 -6.75 2.43
C GLU A 32 11.91 -5.61 2.51
N LEU A 33 11.29 -5.47 3.69
CA LEU A 33 10.31 -4.44 3.97
C LEU A 33 10.97 -3.31 4.77
N LYS A 34 10.97 -2.09 4.24
CA LYS A 34 11.29 -0.88 5.00
C LYS A 34 10.00 -0.15 5.31
N GLU A 35 9.60 -0.03 6.58
CA GLU A 35 8.40 0.73 6.92
C GLU A 35 8.56 2.21 6.51
N VAL A 36 7.49 2.80 5.96
CA VAL A 36 7.50 4.22 5.55
C VAL A 36 7.65 5.11 6.78
N ASP A 37 8.62 6.01 6.79
CA ASP A 37 8.86 6.86 7.97
C ASP A 37 7.73 7.90 8.14
N ASP A 38 7.27 8.09 9.39
CA ASP A 38 6.25 9.09 9.77
C ASP A 38 4.94 8.99 8.95
N TRP A 39 4.53 7.78 8.61
CA TRP A 39 3.25 7.58 7.92
C TRP A 39 2.05 7.95 8.81
N SER A 40 0.95 8.41 8.20
CA SER A 40 -0.34 8.68 8.86
C SER A 40 -1.46 7.84 8.23
N CYS A 41 -2.62 7.75 8.91
CA CYS A 41 -3.79 7.10 8.34
C CYS A 41 -4.14 7.64 6.93
N CYS A 42 -4.52 6.75 6.02
CA CYS A 42 -4.87 7.08 4.63
C CYS A 42 -6.25 7.76 4.48
N GLY A 43 -7.03 7.88 5.56
CA GLY A 43 -8.35 8.50 5.55
C GLY A 43 -9.45 7.66 4.89
N ALA A 44 -9.22 6.36 4.68
CA ALA A 44 -10.13 5.49 3.92
C ALA A 44 -11.58 5.41 4.46
N SER A 45 -11.84 5.67 5.75
CA SER A 45 -13.20 5.59 6.30
C SER A 45 -13.94 6.94 6.32
N ALA A 46 -13.26 8.02 6.72
CA ALA A 46 -13.91 9.29 7.02
C ALA A 46 -13.59 10.40 6.01
N ALA A 47 -12.34 10.48 5.52
CA ALA A 47 -11.90 11.64 4.75
C ALA A 47 -12.66 11.79 3.43
N HIS A 48 -12.83 10.70 2.69
CA HIS A 48 -13.49 10.72 1.38
C HIS A 48 -14.98 11.10 1.43
N ASN A 49 -15.65 10.90 2.56
CA ASN A 49 -17.06 11.28 2.74
C ASN A 49 -17.23 12.69 3.34
N THR A 50 -16.15 13.31 3.81
CA THR A 50 -16.22 14.58 4.55
C THR A 50 -15.58 15.73 3.80
N ASN A 51 -14.43 15.50 3.17
CA ASN A 51 -13.69 16.53 2.45
C ASN A 51 -12.82 15.91 1.35
N PHE A 52 -13.07 16.33 0.11
CA PHE A 52 -12.36 15.82 -1.05
C PHE A 52 -10.85 16.09 -0.96
N ASP A 53 -10.43 17.32 -0.68
CA ASP A 53 -9.01 17.68 -0.58
C ASP A 53 -8.32 16.88 0.54
N LEU A 54 -8.96 16.68 1.69
CA LEU A 54 -8.42 15.85 2.77
C LEU A 54 -8.24 14.39 2.33
N SER A 55 -9.18 13.87 1.54
CA SER A 55 -9.12 12.51 0.99
C SER A 55 -7.94 12.28 0.04
N ILE A 56 -7.41 13.36 -0.54
CA ILE A 56 -6.20 13.35 -1.39
C ILE A 56 -4.95 13.68 -0.55
N ALA A 57 -5.01 14.65 0.35
CA ALA A 57 -3.87 15.10 1.13
C ALA A 57 -3.28 14.01 2.04
N LEU A 58 -4.13 13.21 2.72
CA LEU A 58 -3.67 12.15 3.62
C LEU A 58 -2.84 11.06 2.92
N PRO A 59 -3.33 10.40 1.85
CA PRO A 59 -2.50 9.47 1.08
C PRO A 59 -1.32 10.15 0.38
N ALA A 60 -1.46 11.40 -0.11
CA ALA A 60 -0.36 12.12 -0.74
C ALA A 60 0.80 12.38 0.23
N ARG A 61 0.52 12.74 1.49
CA ARG A 61 1.54 12.88 2.55
C ARG A 61 2.37 11.60 2.70
N ASN A 62 1.71 10.45 2.70
CA ASN A 62 2.37 9.16 2.84
C ASN A 62 3.19 8.79 1.59
N LEU A 63 2.69 9.13 0.40
CA LEU A 63 3.44 8.94 -0.84
C LEU A 63 4.71 9.79 -0.87
N ILE A 64 4.61 11.06 -0.48
CA ILE A 64 5.78 11.96 -0.35
C ILE A 64 6.79 11.40 0.65
N ALA A 65 6.33 10.81 1.75
CA ALA A 65 7.21 10.15 2.71
C ALA A 65 7.89 8.91 2.10
N ALA A 66 7.15 8.08 1.38
CA ALA A 66 7.68 6.88 0.71
C ALA A 66 8.65 7.22 -0.44
N GLU A 67 8.44 8.32 -1.16
CA GLU A 67 9.31 8.78 -2.26
C GLU A 67 10.76 9.03 -1.81
N LYS A 68 10.98 9.37 -0.54
CA LYS A 68 12.32 9.59 0.03
C LYS A 68 13.22 8.35 -0.06
N ASP A 69 12.61 7.18 -0.14
CA ASP A 69 13.32 5.91 -0.23
C ASP A 69 13.66 5.50 -1.65
N ALA A 70 13.08 6.16 -2.65
CA ALA A 70 13.22 5.81 -4.07
C ALA A 70 12.91 4.33 -4.36
N MET A 71 11.90 3.77 -3.69
CA MET A 71 11.42 2.40 -3.86
C MET A 71 9.90 2.38 -4.06
N ASP A 72 9.40 1.32 -4.69
CA ASP A 72 7.97 1.04 -4.72
C ASP A 72 7.40 0.89 -3.31
N VAL A 73 6.15 1.30 -3.13
CA VAL A 73 5.43 1.19 -1.87
C VAL A 73 4.43 0.04 -1.91
N MET A 74 4.61 -0.92 -1.00
CA MET A 74 3.71 -2.03 -0.77
C MET A 74 2.64 -1.66 0.26
N VAL A 75 1.37 -1.78 -0.13
CA VAL A 75 0.19 -1.39 0.65
C VAL A 75 -0.77 -2.58 0.80
N PRO A 76 -0.74 -3.33 1.93
CA PRO A 76 -1.54 -4.54 2.11
C PRO A 76 -3.04 -4.30 2.18
N CYS A 77 -3.47 -3.26 2.89
CA CYS A 77 -4.88 -2.96 3.06
C CYS A 77 -5.48 -2.45 1.73
N ALA A 78 -6.49 -3.15 1.20
CA ALA A 78 -7.16 -2.80 -0.05
C ALA A 78 -7.74 -1.37 -0.05
N ALA A 79 -8.30 -0.93 1.09
CA ALA A 79 -8.83 0.42 1.20
C ALA A 79 -7.72 1.49 1.18
N CYS A 80 -6.59 1.22 1.85
CA CYS A 80 -5.42 2.10 1.79
C CYS A 80 -4.85 2.16 0.38
N PHE A 81 -4.68 1.00 -0.26
CA PHE A 81 -4.20 0.89 -1.64
C PHE A 81 -5.04 1.75 -2.59
N ASN A 82 -6.36 1.58 -2.55
CA ASN A 82 -7.28 2.37 -3.35
C ASN A 82 -7.16 3.89 -3.08
N ARG A 83 -7.06 4.31 -1.81
CA ARG A 83 -6.86 5.75 -1.50
C ARG A 83 -5.57 6.30 -2.08
N PHE A 84 -4.48 5.53 -2.05
CA PHE A 84 -3.21 5.91 -2.64
C PHE A 84 -3.32 6.02 -4.16
N LYS A 85 -3.96 5.04 -4.81
CA LYS A 85 -4.21 5.06 -6.26
C LYS A 85 -5.10 6.23 -6.69
N MET A 86 -6.14 6.55 -5.92
CA MET A 86 -6.99 7.71 -6.19
C MET A 86 -6.22 9.03 -6.06
N ALA A 87 -5.41 9.18 -5.01
CA ALA A 87 -4.58 10.37 -4.85
C ALA A 87 -3.58 10.53 -5.99
N GLU A 88 -2.89 9.46 -6.36
CA GLU A 88 -2.00 9.44 -7.52
C GLU A 88 -2.74 9.86 -8.80
N HIS A 89 -3.91 9.28 -9.07
CA HIS A 89 -4.71 9.59 -10.25
C HIS A 89 -5.08 11.08 -10.32
N HIS A 90 -5.64 11.62 -9.23
CA HIS A 90 -6.07 13.02 -9.17
C HIS A 90 -4.90 14.01 -9.24
N LEU A 91 -3.80 13.74 -8.54
CA LEU A 91 -2.61 14.60 -8.57
C LEU A 91 -1.88 14.58 -9.92
N LYS A 92 -2.01 13.48 -10.69
CA LYS A 92 -1.50 13.41 -12.07
C LYS A 92 -2.40 14.14 -13.07
N ALA A 93 -3.72 14.09 -12.87
CA ALA A 93 -4.70 14.63 -13.81
C ALA A 93 -4.93 16.15 -13.64
N ASP A 94 -4.88 16.67 -12.41
CA ASP A 94 -5.24 18.05 -12.09
C ASP A 94 -4.07 18.80 -11.42
N LYS A 95 -3.48 19.74 -12.16
CA LYS A 95 -2.33 20.54 -11.71
C LYS A 95 -2.70 21.55 -10.63
N ASP A 96 -3.93 22.09 -10.66
CA ASP A 96 -4.38 23.10 -9.70
C ASP A 96 -4.72 22.43 -8.36
N LEU A 97 -5.37 21.26 -8.40
CA LEU A 97 -5.52 20.40 -7.23
C LEU A 97 -4.15 20.02 -6.67
N LYS A 98 -3.21 19.58 -7.52
CA LYS A 98 -1.85 19.24 -7.08
C LYS A 98 -1.19 20.41 -6.34
N ALA A 99 -1.18 21.60 -6.94
CA ALA A 99 -0.58 22.78 -6.31
C ALA A 99 -1.25 23.13 -4.97
N ARG A 100 -2.57 23.01 -4.88
CA ARG A 100 -3.32 23.24 -3.64
C ARG A 100 -2.96 22.23 -2.55
N ILE A 101 -2.93 20.93 -2.88
CA ILE A 101 -2.58 19.87 -1.92
C ILE A 101 -1.12 19.99 -1.47
N GLU A 102 -0.19 20.25 -2.38
CA GLU A 102 1.22 20.51 -2.03
C GLU A 102 1.37 21.74 -1.12
N GLY A 103 0.57 22.79 -1.35
CA GLY A 103 0.51 23.97 -0.49
C GLY A 103 0.05 23.65 0.94
N VAL A 104 -0.97 22.79 1.09
CA VAL A 104 -1.46 22.32 2.40
C VAL A 104 -0.41 21.44 3.10
N LEU A 105 0.27 20.57 2.35
CA LEU A 105 1.25 19.63 2.91
C LEU A 105 2.62 20.27 3.17
N GLY A 106 2.91 21.43 2.57
CA GLY A 106 4.22 22.07 2.63
C GLY A 106 5.33 21.27 1.95
N ALA A 107 4.97 20.31 1.09
CA ALA A 107 5.90 19.41 0.41
C ALA A 107 5.37 19.05 -0.98
N LYS A 108 6.30 18.78 -1.91
CA LYS A 108 5.96 18.44 -3.30
C LYS A 108 5.79 16.93 -3.47
N TYR A 109 4.76 16.53 -4.20
CA TYR A 109 4.55 15.16 -4.66
C TYR A 109 5.21 14.98 -6.02
N GLN A 110 6.27 14.19 -6.09
CA GLN A 110 6.99 13.99 -7.35
C GLN A 110 6.33 12.91 -8.21
N GLY A 111 5.71 11.92 -7.58
CA GLY A 111 5.32 10.67 -8.20
C GLY A 111 6.54 9.83 -8.62
N GLY A 112 6.27 8.75 -9.33
CA GLY A 112 7.31 7.92 -9.97
C GLY A 112 7.63 6.62 -9.23
N ILE A 113 7.23 6.49 -7.95
CA ILE A 113 7.20 5.18 -7.27
C ILE A 113 5.93 4.42 -7.63
N ALA A 114 5.99 3.09 -7.76
CA ALA A 114 4.78 2.30 -7.96
C ALA A 114 4.08 2.05 -6.61
N ILE A 115 2.76 2.15 -6.63
CA ILE A 115 1.88 1.79 -5.50
C ILE A 115 1.38 0.38 -5.78
N ARG A 116 1.76 -0.59 -4.95
CA ARG A 116 1.54 -2.01 -5.21
C ARG A 116 0.85 -2.71 -4.04
N ASN A 117 -0.08 -3.62 -4.35
CA ASN A 117 -0.61 -4.53 -3.35
C ASN A 117 0.33 -5.75 -3.20
N PRO A 118 0.44 -6.40 -2.02
CA PRO A 118 1.24 -7.60 -1.87
C PRO A 118 0.91 -8.72 -2.85
N ILE A 119 -0.36 -8.87 -3.27
CA ILE A 119 -0.75 -9.87 -4.27
C ILE A 119 -0.07 -9.58 -5.61
N ASP A 120 -0.06 -8.32 -6.04
CA ASP A 120 0.62 -7.88 -7.26
C ASP A 120 2.13 -8.13 -7.18
N VAL A 121 2.77 -7.76 -6.07
CA VAL A 121 4.21 -8.00 -5.88
C VAL A 121 4.53 -9.50 -5.91
N ILE A 122 3.77 -10.32 -5.18
CA ILE A 122 4.02 -11.77 -5.12
C ILE A 122 3.76 -12.41 -6.49
N TYR A 123 2.69 -12.03 -7.17
CA TYR A 123 2.36 -12.64 -8.46
C TYR A 123 3.35 -12.23 -9.56
N ASN A 124 3.67 -10.95 -9.67
CA ASN A 124 4.47 -10.42 -10.78
C ASN A 124 6.00 -10.47 -10.54
N GLU A 125 6.47 -10.31 -9.29
CA GLU A 125 7.92 -10.29 -9.00
C GLU A 125 8.46 -11.65 -8.55
N ILE A 126 7.65 -12.41 -7.81
CA ILE A 126 8.06 -13.72 -7.27
C ILE A 126 7.59 -14.85 -8.19
N GLY A 127 6.35 -14.79 -8.65
CA GLY A 127 5.74 -15.82 -9.48
C GLY A 127 5.20 -17.00 -8.67
N ILE A 128 4.17 -17.65 -9.23
CA ILE A 128 3.45 -18.75 -8.58
C ILE A 128 4.32 -19.99 -8.35
N ASP A 129 5.25 -20.29 -9.26
CA ASP A 129 6.10 -21.47 -9.16
C ASP A 129 7.12 -21.34 -8.02
N ALA A 130 7.74 -20.17 -7.89
CA ALA A 130 8.67 -19.88 -6.80
C ALA A 130 7.94 -19.83 -5.45
N LEU A 131 6.71 -19.30 -5.41
CA LEU A 131 5.85 -19.35 -4.23
C LEU A 131 5.54 -20.80 -3.83
N ALA A 132 5.15 -21.65 -4.80
CA ALA A 132 4.84 -23.06 -4.56
C ALA A 132 6.06 -23.83 -4.04
N ALA A 133 7.26 -23.57 -4.55
CA ALA A 133 8.50 -24.18 -4.09
C ALA A 133 8.88 -23.83 -2.64
N LYS A 134 8.31 -22.75 -2.07
CA LYS A 134 8.53 -22.32 -0.69
C LYS A 134 7.50 -22.88 0.29
N VAL A 135 6.51 -23.65 -0.17
CA VAL A 135 5.49 -24.25 0.69
C VAL A 135 6.09 -25.37 1.54
N VAL A 136 6.13 -25.17 2.86
CA VAL A 136 6.62 -26.18 3.82
C VAL A 136 5.52 -27.14 4.24
N LYS A 137 4.32 -26.62 4.52
CA LYS A 137 3.15 -27.39 4.95
C LYS A 137 2.00 -27.14 3.99
N PRO A 138 1.72 -28.07 3.06
CA PRO A 138 0.56 -27.97 2.19
C PRO A 138 -0.73 -27.92 3.02
N MET A 139 -1.64 -27.01 2.69
CA MET A 139 -2.96 -26.90 3.33
C MET A 139 -3.95 -27.91 2.72
N ALA A 140 -3.55 -29.18 2.62
CA ALA A 140 -4.36 -30.24 2.06
C ALA A 140 -5.68 -30.40 2.85
N GLY A 141 -6.80 -30.47 2.15
CA GLY A 141 -8.14 -30.62 2.74
C GLY A 141 -8.87 -29.30 3.05
N LEU A 142 -8.19 -28.15 3.00
CA LEU A 142 -8.85 -26.85 3.07
C LEU A 142 -9.49 -26.51 1.71
N LYS A 143 -10.74 -26.03 1.71
CA LYS A 143 -11.45 -25.53 0.52
C LYS A 143 -11.65 -24.02 0.65
N PRO A 144 -10.60 -23.20 0.44
CA PRO A 144 -10.72 -21.76 0.57
C PRO A 144 -11.57 -21.18 -0.57
N VAL A 145 -12.34 -20.14 -0.26
CA VAL A 145 -13.00 -19.29 -1.27
C VAL A 145 -12.27 -17.96 -1.29
N SER A 146 -11.77 -17.58 -2.46
CA SER A 146 -11.07 -16.31 -2.64
C SER A 146 -12.07 -15.16 -2.65
N TYR A 147 -11.93 -14.24 -1.70
CA TYR A 147 -12.65 -12.97 -1.69
C TYR A 147 -11.67 -11.84 -2.03
N SER A 148 -11.68 -11.39 -3.28
CA SER A 148 -10.78 -10.31 -3.76
C SER A 148 -11.20 -8.92 -3.30
N GLY A 149 -12.41 -8.76 -2.76
CA GLY A 149 -12.98 -7.45 -2.46
C GLY A 149 -13.20 -6.59 -3.71
N CYS A 150 -13.56 -5.32 -3.49
CA CYS A 150 -13.91 -4.39 -4.57
C CYS A 150 -12.81 -3.37 -4.89
N LEU A 151 -11.76 -3.30 -4.07
CA LEU A 151 -10.80 -2.18 -4.02
C LEU A 151 -9.37 -2.56 -4.44
N LEU A 152 -9.19 -3.76 -4.99
CA LEU A 152 -7.90 -4.29 -5.43
C LEU A 152 -7.67 -4.17 -6.95
N LEU A 153 -8.56 -3.48 -7.67
CA LEU A 153 -8.50 -3.23 -9.11
C LEU A 153 -7.98 -1.83 -9.42
#